data_AF-A0A7X5WS32-F1
#
_entry.id   AF-A0A7X5WS32-F1
#
_cell.length_a   1.000
_cell.length_b   1.000
_cell.length_c   1.000
_cell.angle_alpha   90.00
_cell.angle_beta   90.00
_cell.angle_gamma   90.00
#
_symmetry.space_group_name_H-M   'P 1'
#
loop_
_entity.id
_entity.type
_entity.pdbx_description
1 polymer ?
#
loop_
_entity_poly.entity_id
_entity_poly.type
_entity_poly.pdbx_seq_one_letter_code
_entity_poly.pdbx_strand_id
1 'polypeptide(L)' 'AEIEIPLVGEEPMTIDVPAGTQPGTVFKLSRKGMPRLQRRGRGDLLVEVAVEVPSALDADA' A
#
# COMPACT_ATOMS: atom_id res chain seq x y z
N ALA A 1 -0.53 -9.73 -7.37
CA ALA A 1 0.72 -9.76 -6.57
C ALA A 1 0.34 -9.45 -5.14
N GLU A 2 0.90 -10.18 -4.18
CA GLU A 2 0.65 -9.95 -2.75
C GLU A 2 1.75 -9.05 -2.19
N ILE A 3 1.38 -7.99 -1.47
CA ILE A 3 2.32 -7.07 -0.83
C ILE A 3 1.98 -6.97 0.66
N GLU A 4 2.98 -7.12 1.51
CA GLU A 4 2.86 -6.91 2.95
C GLU A 4 3.04 -5.43 3.30
N ILE A 5 2.08 -4.87 4.03
CA ILE A 5 2.10 -3.48 4.48
C ILE A 5 2.35 -3.43 5.99
N PRO A 6 3.40 -2.73 6.45
CA PRO A 6 3.60 -2.52 7.87
C PRO A 6 2.57 -1.55 8.43
N LEU A 7 1.86 -1.97 9.48
CA LEU A 7 0.88 -1.16 10.19
C LEU A 7 1.46 -0.62 11.49
N VAL A 8 1.05 0.60 11.88
CA VAL A 8 1.54 1.22 13.11
C VAL A 8 0.84 0.61 14.33
N GLY A 9 1.57 -0.18 15.11
CA GLY A 9 1.09 -0.79 16.35
C GLY A 9 0.08 -1.93 16.16
N GLU A 10 0.03 -2.51 14.97
CA GLU A 10 -0.69 -3.75 14.63
C GLU A 10 0.26 -4.67 13.86
N GLU A 11 -0.12 -5.94 13.69
CA GLU A 11 0.62 -6.84 12.80
C GLU A 11 0.55 -6.36 11.35
N PRO A 12 1.58 -6.62 10.53
CA PRO A 12 1.55 -6.34 9.10
C PRO A 12 0.34 -6.98 8.42
N MET A 13 -0.17 -6.32 7.39
CA MET A 13 -1.33 -6.79 6.63
C MET A 13 -0.96 -6.99 5.18
N THR A 14 -1.30 -8.15 4.63
CA THR A 14 -1.15 -8.42 3.20
C THR A 14 -2.31 -7.81 2.42
N ILE A 15 -1.98 -7.16 1.31
CA ILE A 15 -2.95 -6.71 0.31
C ILE A 15 -2.69 -7.34 -1.05
N ASP A 16 -3.78 -7.60 -1.76
CA ASP A 16 -3.73 -8.02 -3.14
C ASP A 16 -3.67 -6.81 -4.06
N VAL A 17 -2.61 -6.73 -4.86
CA VAL A 17 -2.51 -5.81 -5.99
C VAL A 17 -2.95 -6.56 -7.25
N PRO A 18 -4.15 -6.29 -7.79
CA PRO A 18 -4.64 -6.95 -8.99
C PRO A 18 -3.80 -6.56 -10.21
N ALA A 19 -3.73 -7.47 -11.18
CA ALA A 19 -3.06 -7.21 -12.44
C ALA A 19 -3.71 -6.01 -13.16
N GLY A 20 -2.89 -5.16 -13.77
CA GLY A 20 -3.35 -3.94 -14.45
C GLY A 20 -3.58 -2.73 -13.54
N THR A 21 -3.25 -2.83 -12.24
CA THR A 21 -3.24 -1.67 -11.33
C THR A 21 -2.34 -0.57 -11.91
N GLN A 22 -2.91 0.62 -12.09
CA GLN A 22 -2.18 1.74 -12.68
C GLN A 22 -1.21 2.38 -11.68
N PRO A 23 -0.08 2.93 -12.13
CA PRO A 23 0.78 3.76 -11.29
C PRO A 23 -0.02 4.91 -10.65
N GLY A 24 0.27 5.23 -9.40
CA GLY A 24 -0.44 6.26 -8.63
C GLY A 24 -1.84 5.85 -8.14
N THR A 25 -2.25 4.59 -8.35
CA THR A 25 -3.49 4.07 -7.74
C THR A 25 -3.37 4.10 -6.22
N VAL A 26 -4.37 4.66 -5.54
CA VAL A 26 -4.41 4.76 -4.08
C VAL A 26 -5.40 3.76 -3.50
N PHE A 27 -4.90 2.82 -2.69
CA PHE A 27 -5.71 1.94 -1.88
C PHE A 27 -5.97 2.56 -0.51
N LYS A 28 -7.23 2.60 -0.09
CA LYS A 28 -7.63 3.11 1.23
C LYS A 28 -7.90 1.96 2.20
N LEU A 29 -7.03 1.82 3.19
CA LEU A 29 -7.22 0.92 4.32
C LEU A 29 -7.88 1.68 5.47
N SER A 30 -9.19 1.50 5.57
CA SER A 30 -10.01 2.24 6.54
C SER A 30 -9.67 1.83 7.97
N ARG A 31 -9.51 2.80 8.87
CA ARG A 31 -9.18 2.60 10.31
C ARG A 31 -7.83 1.91 10.59
N LYS A 32 -6.94 1.84 9.61
CA LYS A 32 -5.60 1.25 9.72
C LYS A 32 -4.47 2.30 9.77
N GLY A 33 -4.83 3.58 9.85
CA GLY A 33 -3.90 4.68 10.02
C GLY A 33 -3.59 4.99 11.49
N MET A 34 -3.06 6.19 11.74
CA MET A 34 -2.63 6.61 13.06
C MET A 34 -3.77 6.65 14.10
N PRO A 35 -3.51 6.30 15.37
CA PRO A 35 -4.46 6.52 16.45
C PRO A 35 -4.73 8.03 16.63
N ARG A 36 -5.98 8.39 16.91
CA ARG A 36 -6.34 9.79 17.15
C ARG A 36 -5.88 10.22 18.54
N LEU A 37 -5.16 11.33 18.62
CA LEU A 37 -4.76 11.91 19.90
C LEU A 37 -6.02 12.38 20.66
N GLN A 38 -6.13 12.02 21.94
CA GLN A 38 -7.24 12.40 22.83
C GLN A 38 -8.65 11.95 22.40
N ARG A 39 -8.79 11.06 21.41
CA ARG A 39 -10.09 10.51 20.98
C ARG A 39 -10.00 9.02 20.68
N ARG A 40 -11.15 8.34 20.72
CA ARG A 40 -11.23 6.92 20.37
C ARG A 40 -11.19 6.75 18.84
N GLY A 41 -10.46 5.74 18.36
CA GLY A 41 -10.41 5.34 16.95
C GLY A 41 -9.09 5.66 16.25
N ARG A 42 -8.97 5.14 15.03
CA ARG A 42 -7.82 5.29 14.13
C ARG A 42 -8.23 6.03 12.86
N GLY A 43 -7.27 6.71 12.23
CA GLY A 43 -7.40 7.26 10.89
C GLY A 43 -7.33 6.19 9.82
N ASP A 44 -7.34 6.60 8.56
CA ASP A 44 -7.18 5.71 7.42
C ASP A 44 -5.72 5.69 6.97
N LEU A 45 -5.27 4.56 6.44
CA LEU A 45 -3.98 4.43 5.78
C LEU A 45 -4.22 4.45 4.27
N LEU A 46 -3.54 5.38 3.58
CA LEU A 46 -3.57 5.49 2.12
C LEU A 46 -2.26 4.91 1.59
N VAL A 47 -2.38 3.97 0.66
CA VAL A 47 -1.25 3.25 0.06
C VAL A 47 -1.24 3.59 -1.41
N GLU A 48 -0.21 4.28 -1.86
CA GLU A 48 -0.01 4.63 -3.27
C GLU A 48 0.90 3.59 -3.93
N VAL A 49 0.48 3.09 -5.09
CA VAL A 49 1.30 2.18 -5.88
C VAL A 49 2.28 2.98 -6.73
N ALA A 50 3.56 2.93 -6.36
CA ALA A 50 4.65 3.42 -7.20
C ALA A 50 5.14 2.28 -8.09
N VAL A 51 5.09 2.49 -9.41
CA VAL A 51 5.66 1.55 -10.39
C VAL A 51 6.94 2.17 -10.93
N GLU A 52 8.05 1.49 -10.71
CA GLU A 52 9.34 1.89 -11.27
C GLU A 52 9.51 1.22 -12.64
N VAL A 53 9.63 2.04 -13.69
CA VAL A 53 9.90 1.54 -15.04
C VAL A 53 11.42 1.47 -15.22
N PRO A 54 11.99 0.29 -15.51
CA PRO A 54 13.42 0.14 -15.69
C PRO A 54 13.91 0.93 -16.90
N SER A 55 15.09 1.54 -16.79
CA SER A 55 15.70 2.39 -17.83
C SER A 55 16.45 1.60 -18.90
N ALA A 56 16.81 0.35 -18.61
CA ALA A 56 17.37 -0.60 -19.56
C ALA A 56 16.54 -1.89 -19.48
N LEU A 57 16.21 -2.43 -20.64
CA LEU A 57 15.55 -3.72 -20.78
C LEU A 57 16.59 -4.65 -21.39
N ASP A 58 16.87 -5.77 -20.73
CA ASP A 58 17.62 -6.86 -21.38
C ASP A 58 16.77 -7.40 -22.53
N ALA A 59 17.40 -7.61 -23.69
CA ALA A 59 16.69 -7.91 -24.93
C ALA A 59 16.12 -9.35 -25.01
N ASP A 60 16.27 -10.17 -23.98
CA ASP A 60 15.86 -11.58 -23.99
C ASP A 60 15.15 -11.98 -22.68
N ALA A 61 13.83 -12.12 -22.77
CA ALA A 61 13.00 -12.95 -21.89
C ALA A 61 11.83 -13.53 -22.70
#